data_AF-A0A7Y3GWL0-F1
#
_entry.id   AF-A0A7Y3GWL0-F1
#
_cell.length_a   1.000
_cell.length_b   1.000
_cell.length_c   1.000
_cell.angle_alpha   90.00
_cell.angle_beta   90.00
_cell.angle_gamma   90.00
#
_symmetry.space_group_name_H-M   'P 1'
#
loop_
_entity.id
_entity.type
_entity.pdbx_description
1 polymer ?
#
loop_
_entity_poly.entity_id
_entity_poly.type
_entity_poly.pdbx_seq_one_letter_code
_entity_poly.pdbx_strand_id
1 'polypeptide(L)'
;SYYVLRQRFSAPGGDRLERVGFFGALRLEEYANRVVLPHERTLSGPKADRLKILRATQANLSSVFMLYEDKSETLSAALAEALSGSAAITAADDGGIEHTLAPLVDRGAMALIRAFLMDRQVVIADGHHRYETALNYREESRGSGARRRDAEAPADRTLAYFTNAYAPGSLLLPIHRVIPKGPAPSTAEWRARLPGWSMHEVPFPEGAPIDALLDAHLARHRERPAFAADAGDGTLRIFTRPHAEELTIRLVHSEVIGGVLGLDDAAVRDGAVVFKKSAEVAARAVREEGASLALYLNALTPDDVFRVTGAGEVLPQKSTFFFPKLPSGLVFRVHDESRP
;
A
#
# COMPACT_ATOMS: atom_id res chain seq x y z
N SER A 1 -14.82 -19.76 -7.31
CA SER A 1 -15.12 -18.80 -8.39
C SER A 1 -14.15 -17.64 -8.34
N TYR A 2 -13.90 -16.99 -9.49
CA TYR A 2 -13.11 -15.77 -9.57
C TYR A 2 -13.93 -14.67 -10.23
N TYR A 3 -13.66 -13.42 -9.87
CA TYR A 3 -14.24 -12.23 -10.52
C TYR A 3 -13.10 -11.31 -10.93
N VAL A 4 -13.05 -10.90 -12.17
CA VAL A 4 -12.04 -9.95 -12.67
C VAL A 4 -12.55 -8.54 -12.43
N LEU A 5 -11.68 -7.69 -11.89
CA LEU A 5 -11.95 -6.27 -11.73
C LEU A 5 -10.88 -5.46 -12.47
N ARG A 6 -11.37 -4.55 -13.31
CA ARG A 6 -10.61 -3.47 -13.92
C ARG A 6 -10.96 -2.15 -13.24
N GLN A 7 -9.94 -1.36 -12.92
CA GLN A 7 -10.09 0.01 -12.45
C GLN A 7 -9.38 0.96 -13.39
N ARG A 8 -10.10 1.95 -13.94
CA ARG A 8 -9.52 3.03 -14.76
C ARG A 8 -9.56 4.34 -14.00
N PHE A 9 -8.44 5.04 -13.95
CA PHE A 9 -8.25 6.21 -13.09
C PHE A 9 -7.20 7.16 -13.67
N SER A 10 -7.17 8.40 -13.19
CA SER A 10 -6.07 9.33 -13.46
C SER A 10 -5.04 9.24 -12.34
N ALA A 11 -3.77 9.09 -12.70
CA ALA A 11 -2.66 9.28 -11.78
C ALA A 11 -2.53 10.77 -11.40
N PRO A 12 -1.84 11.12 -10.30
CA PRO A 12 -1.61 12.52 -9.92
C PRO A 12 -0.97 13.36 -11.03
N GLY A 13 -0.11 12.78 -11.87
CA GLY A 13 0.49 13.44 -13.04
C GLY A 13 -0.45 13.62 -14.25
N GLY A 14 -1.71 13.19 -14.16
CA GLY A 14 -2.72 13.32 -15.22
C GLY A 14 -2.85 12.09 -16.15
N ASP A 15 -1.87 11.19 -16.15
CA ASP A 15 -1.91 9.98 -16.98
C ASP A 15 -3.11 9.10 -16.63
N ARG A 16 -3.81 8.63 -17.67
CA ARG A 16 -4.88 7.63 -17.53
C ARG A 16 -4.27 6.24 -17.45
N LEU A 17 -4.47 5.58 -16.31
CA LEU A 17 -3.96 4.24 -16.04
C LEU A 17 -5.11 3.25 -15.80
N GLU A 18 -4.79 1.98 -15.97
CA GLU A 18 -5.70 0.86 -15.78
C GLU A 18 -5.05 -0.23 -14.93
N ARG A 19 -5.73 -0.65 -13.87
CA ARG A 19 -5.35 -1.82 -13.07
C ARG A 19 -6.34 -2.96 -13.29
N VAL A 20 -5.82 -4.11 -13.72
CA VAL A 20 -6.59 -5.35 -13.85
C VAL A 20 -6.10 -6.36 -12.83
N GLY A 21 -7.05 -7.06 -12.21
CA GLY A 21 -6.77 -8.12 -11.25
C GLY A 21 -8.04 -8.92 -11.00
N PHE A 22 -8.00 -9.85 -10.05
CA PHE A 22 -9.14 -10.72 -9.80
C PHE A 22 -9.35 -10.98 -8.31
N PHE A 23 -10.61 -11.13 -7.93
CA PHE A 23 -11.03 -11.63 -6.63
C PHE A 23 -11.03 -13.15 -6.60
N GLY A 24 -10.58 -13.71 -5.48
CA GLY A 24 -10.63 -15.14 -5.19
C GLY A 24 -10.62 -15.42 -3.70
N ALA A 25 -10.97 -16.65 -3.34
CA ALA A 25 -10.83 -17.12 -1.97
C ALA A 25 -9.38 -17.56 -1.73
N LEU A 26 -8.68 -16.86 -0.85
CA LEU A 26 -7.31 -17.18 -0.44
C LEU A 26 -7.35 -18.03 0.83
N ARG A 27 -6.68 -19.18 0.83
CA ARG A 27 -6.41 -19.93 2.06
C ARG A 27 -5.55 -19.09 3.00
N LEU A 28 -6.00 -18.97 4.25
CA LEU A 28 -5.25 -18.28 5.29
C LEU A 28 -4.05 -19.12 5.70
N GLU A 29 -2.89 -18.47 5.76
CA GLU A 29 -1.61 -19.05 6.11
C GLU A 29 -0.99 -18.22 7.24
N GLU A 30 -0.31 -18.88 8.17
CA GLU A 30 0.46 -18.16 9.18
C GLU A 30 1.66 -17.50 8.52
N TYR A 31 2.03 -16.30 8.97
CA TYR A 31 3.17 -15.57 8.39
C TYR A 31 4.49 -16.35 8.48
N ALA A 32 4.63 -17.25 9.46
CA ALA A 32 5.77 -18.14 9.60
C ALA A 32 5.97 -19.06 8.38
N ASN A 33 4.88 -19.40 7.65
CA ASN A 33 4.94 -20.24 6.45
C ASN A 33 5.47 -19.48 5.22
N ARG A 34 5.61 -18.14 5.31
CA ARG A 34 6.11 -17.27 4.23
C ARG A 34 5.36 -17.39 2.89
N VAL A 35 4.10 -17.85 2.87
CA VAL A 35 3.28 -17.85 1.65
C VAL A 35 2.66 -16.48 1.39
N VAL A 36 2.12 -15.87 2.46
CA VAL A 36 1.58 -14.50 2.45
C VAL A 36 2.53 -13.60 3.22
N LEU A 37 3.03 -12.56 2.57
CA LEU A 37 4.06 -11.69 3.11
C LEU A 37 3.46 -10.33 3.55
N PRO A 38 3.51 -9.99 4.84
CA PRO A 38 3.15 -8.66 5.33
C PRO A 38 4.34 -7.70 5.18
N HIS A 39 4.06 -6.40 5.10
CA HIS A 39 5.08 -5.35 5.11
C HIS A 39 4.82 -4.24 6.14
N GLU A 40 3.71 -4.30 6.87
CA GLU A 40 3.34 -3.33 7.90
C GLU A 40 2.86 -4.07 9.16
N ARG A 41 3.16 -3.50 10.33
CA ARG A 41 2.63 -4.00 11.62
C ARG A 41 1.20 -3.52 11.81
N THR A 42 0.35 -4.40 12.32
CA THR A 42 -1.04 -4.06 12.63
C THR A 42 -1.19 -3.48 14.05
N LEU A 43 -2.31 -2.81 14.28
CA LEU A 43 -2.69 -2.21 15.56
C LEU A 43 -3.89 -2.98 16.15
N SER A 44 -3.97 -3.08 17.47
CA SER A 44 -4.98 -3.88 18.17
C SER A 44 -6.40 -3.34 18.00
N GLY A 45 -6.61 -2.02 18.08
CA GLY A 45 -7.94 -1.38 17.97
C GLY A 45 -8.69 -1.72 16.66
N PRO A 46 -8.12 -1.43 15.48
CA PRO A 46 -8.72 -1.75 14.19
C PRO A 46 -9.04 -3.24 13.97
N LYS A 47 -8.32 -4.16 14.65
CA LYS A 47 -8.55 -5.60 14.57
C LYS A 47 -9.79 -6.03 15.34
N ALA A 48 -10.01 -5.48 16.53
CA ALA A 48 -11.15 -5.82 17.38
C ALA A 48 -12.48 -5.40 16.74
N ASP A 49 -12.53 -4.21 16.14
CA ASP A 49 -13.71 -3.71 15.44
C ASP A 49 -14.08 -4.59 14.23
N ARG A 50 -13.09 -4.89 13.38
CA ARG A 50 -13.27 -5.79 12.23
C ARG A 50 -13.73 -7.18 12.62
N LEU A 51 -13.24 -7.71 13.75
CA LEU A 51 -13.64 -9.01 14.25
C LEU A 51 -15.11 -9.03 14.68
N LYS A 52 -15.61 -7.95 15.29
CA LYS A 52 -17.05 -7.81 15.60
C LYS A 52 -17.90 -7.86 14.33
N ILE A 53 -17.49 -7.14 13.28
CA ILE A 53 -18.18 -7.16 11.98
C ILE A 53 -18.16 -8.58 11.40
N LEU A 54 -16.98 -9.20 11.31
CA LEU A 54 -16.83 -10.55 10.74
C LEU A 54 -17.67 -11.60 11.49
N ARG A 55 -17.74 -11.53 12.83
CA ARG A 55 -18.59 -12.43 13.63
C ARG A 55 -20.08 -12.20 13.36
N ALA A 56 -20.51 -10.94 13.28
CA ALA A 56 -21.91 -10.60 13.09
C ALA A 56 -22.40 -10.95 11.68
N THR A 57 -21.56 -10.76 10.66
CA THR A 57 -21.94 -10.94 9.26
C THR A 57 -21.62 -12.35 8.75
N GLN A 58 -20.65 -13.02 9.37
CA GLN A 58 -20.07 -14.27 8.88
C GLN A 58 -19.70 -14.17 7.39
N ALA A 59 -19.16 -13.02 6.99
CA ALA A 59 -18.81 -12.74 5.61
C ALA A 59 -17.62 -11.79 5.51
N ASN A 60 -16.76 -12.04 4.52
CA ASN A 60 -15.73 -11.09 4.13
C ASN A 60 -16.37 -10.01 3.25
N LEU A 61 -16.67 -8.84 3.85
CA LEU A 61 -17.31 -7.70 3.17
C LEU A 61 -16.33 -6.80 2.41
N SER A 62 -15.03 -7.05 2.56
CA SER A 62 -13.96 -6.36 1.84
C SER A 62 -12.78 -7.31 1.64
N SER A 63 -12.06 -7.13 0.54
CA SER A 63 -10.94 -8.00 0.15
C SER A 63 -9.61 -7.57 0.77
N VAL A 64 -8.76 -8.53 1.10
CA VAL A 64 -7.32 -8.24 1.28
C VAL A 64 -6.71 -7.97 -0.11
N PHE A 65 -5.97 -6.88 -0.26
CA PHE A 65 -5.32 -6.53 -1.51
C PHE A 65 -3.95 -7.21 -1.58
N MET A 66 -3.78 -8.13 -2.52
CA MET A 66 -2.58 -8.92 -2.75
C MET A 66 -1.87 -8.55 -4.05
N LEU A 67 -0.54 -8.62 -4.02
CA LEU A 67 0.36 -8.47 -5.15
C LEU A 67 1.04 -9.81 -5.44
N TYR A 68 1.20 -10.11 -6.73
CA TYR A 68 2.06 -11.19 -7.21
C TYR A 68 3.05 -10.65 -8.25
N GLU A 69 4.15 -11.36 -8.42
CA GLU A 69 5.14 -11.07 -9.47
C GLU A 69 4.77 -11.76 -10.78
N ASP A 70 4.54 -10.99 -11.83
CA ASP A 70 4.33 -11.48 -13.19
C ASP A 70 4.97 -10.54 -14.23
N LYS A 71 6.31 -10.51 -14.26
CA LYS A 71 7.08 -9.69 -15.21
C LYS A 71 6.86 -10.11 -16.68
N SER A 72 6.35 -11.32 -16.91
CA SER A 72 6.06 -11.87 -18.23
C SER A 72 4.59 -11.71 -18.65
N GLU A 73 3.76 -11.06 -17.83
CA GLU A 73 2.34 -10.80 -18.10
C GLU A 73 1.53 -12.06 -18.43
N THR A 74 1.90 -13.19 -17.81
CA THR A 74 1.33 -14.52 -18.01
C THR A 74 -0.20 -14.53 -17.86
N LEU A 75 -0.74 -13.77 -16.91
CA LEU A 75 -2.18 -13.74 -16.63
C LEU A 75 -2.96 -12.68 -17.41
N SER A 76 -2.29 -11.73 -18.07
CA SER A 76 -2.92 -10.52 -18.62
C SER A 76 -4.00 -10.84 -19.65
N ALA A 77 -3.72 -11.74 -20.60
CA ALA A 77 -4.66 -12.10 -21.66
C ALA A 77 -5.94 -12.76 -21.10
N ALA A 78 -5.78 -13.71 -20.17
CA ALA A 78 -6.90 -14.42 -19.56
C ALA A 78 -7.82 -13.49 -18.74
N LEU A 79 -7.24 -12.50 -18.05
CA LEU A 79 -8.01 -11.50 -17.31
C LEU A 79 -8.70 -10.51 -18.25
N ALA A 80 -8.03 -10.07 -19.31
CA ALA A 80 -8.61 -9.16 -20.31
C ALA A 80 -9.82 -9.79 -21.03
N GLU A 81 -9.72 -11.05 -21.42
CA GLU A 81 -10.80 -11.78 -22.10
C GLU A 81 -12.08 -11.83 -21.25
N ALA A 82 -11.95 -12.03 -19.93
CA ALA A 82 -13.08 -12.04 -19.01
C ALA A 82 -13.82 -10.69 -18.96
N LEU A 83 -13.11 -9.57 -19.15
CA LEU A 83 -13.68 -8.23 -19.13
C LEU A 83 -14.39 -7.85 -20.45
N SER A 84 -14.13 -8.58 -21.53
CA SER A 84 -14.79 -8.40 -22.83
C SER A 84 -16.13 -9.14 -22.94
N GLY A 85 -16.47 -9.98 -21.95
CA GLY A 85 -17.72 -10.74 -21.93
C GLY A 85 -18.96 -9.89 -21.64
N SER A 86 -20.13 -10.38 -22.04
CA SER A 86 -21.43 -9.70 -21.88
C SER A 86 -21.92 -9.55 -20.43
N ALA A 87 -21.30 -10.25 -19.47
CA ALA A 87 -21.66 -10.20 -18.05
C ALA A 87 -20.89 -9.13 -17.25
N ALA A 88 -20.08 -8.29 -17.91
CA ALA A 88 -19.34 -7.23 -17.25
C ALA A 88 -20.27 -6.08 -16.83
N ILE A 89 -20.13 -5.62 -15.59
CA ILE A 89 -20.86 -4.47 -15.03
C ILE A 89 -19.85 -3.35 -14.81
N THR A 90 -20.21 -2.12 -15.22
CA THR A 90 -19.36 -0.95 -15.05
C THR A 90 -20.06 0.14 -14.25
N ALA A 91 -19.36 0.74 -13.30
CA ALA A 91 -19.81 1.89 -12.52
C ALA A 91 -18.62 2.78 -12.14
N ALA A 92 -18.87 4.08 -11.93
CA ALA A 92 -17.89 4.99 -11.38
C ALA A 92 -18.15 5.25 -9.89
N ASP A 93 -17.10 5.43 -9.10
CA ASP A 93 -17.23 5.92 -7.71
C ASP A 93 -17.20 7.45 -7.63
N ASP A 94 -17.39 7.99 -6.41
CA ASP A 94 -17.37 9.42 -6.15
C ASP A 94 -16.00 10.08 -6.46
N GLY A 95 -14.93 9.29 -6.56
CA GLY A 95 -13.60 9.72 -6.98
C GLY A 95 -13.40 9.72 -8.49
N GLY A 96 -14.42 9.38 -9.27
CA GLY A 96 -14.36 9.28 -10.73
C GLY A 96 -13.55 8.07 -11.23
N ILE A 97 -13.28 7.09 -10.37
CA ILE A 97 -12.64 5.83 -10.78
C ILE A 97 -13.70 4.93 -11.39
N GLU A 98 -13.49 4.51 -12.63
CA GLU A 98 -14.36 3.55 -13.31
C GLU A 98 -13.96 2.13 -12.92
N HIS A 99 -14.91 1.36 -12.39
CA HIS A 99 -14.75 -0.03 -12.01
C HIS A 99 -15.56 -0.91 -12.96
N THR A 100 -14.90 -1.82 -13.68
CA THR A 100 -15.57 -2.88 -14.46
C THR A 100 -15.35 -4.23 -13.77
N LEU A 101 -16.42 -4.89 -13.34
CA LEU A 101 -16.40 -6.21 -12.71
C LEU A 101 -17.02 -7.25 -13.64
N ALA A 102 -16.36 -8.39 -13.84
CA ALA A 102 -16.87 -9.50 -14.63
C ALA A 102 -16.62 -10.85 -13.94
N PRO A 103 -17.56 -11.82 -13.99
CA PRO A 103 -17.27 -13.18 -13.55
C PRO A 103 -16.27 -13.83 -14.52
N LEU A 104 -15.23 -14.47 -13.98
CA LEU A 104 -14.38 -15.34 -14.79
C LEU A 104 -15.08 -16.71 -14.84
N VAL A 105 -15.54 -17.13 -16.02
CA VAL A 105 -16.23 -18.43 -16.20
C VAL A 105 -15.40 -19.45 -16.97
N ASP A 106 -14.36 -19.00 -17.69
CA ASP A 106 -13.50 -19.88 -18.47
C ASP A 106 -12.65 -20.79 -17.57
N ARG A 107 -12.85 -22.11 -17.70
CA ARG A 107 -12.18 -23.10 -16.85
C ARG A 107 -10.67 -23.17 -17.10
N GLY A 108 -10.22 -22.86 -18.32
CA GLY A 108 -8.81 -22.82 -18.71
C GLY A 108 -8.06 -21.70 -17.98
N ALA A 109 -8.59 -20.49 -18.04
CA ALA A 109 -8.13 -19.31 -17.33
C ALA A 109 -8.12 -19.53 -15.82
N MET A 110 -9.17 -20.14 -15.25
CA MET A 110 -9.17 -20.49 -13.83
C MET A 110 -8.06 -21.48 -13.46
N ALA A 111 -7.79 -22.48 -14.32
CA ALA A 111 -6.73 -23.45 -14.09
C ALA A 111 -5.35 -22.81 -14.22
N LEU A 112 -5.17 -21.91 -15.20
CA LEU A 112 -3.97 -21.11 -15.38
C LEU A 112 -3.67 -20.27 -14.14
N ILE A 113 -4.65 -19.53 -13.63
CA ILE A 113 -4.48 -18.71 -12.41
C ILE A 113 -4.06 -19.58 -11.21
N ARG A 114 -4.70 -20.73 -11.02
CA ARG A 114 -4.35 -21.65 -9.93
C ARG A 114 -2.92 -22.15 -10.07
N ALA A 115 -2.55 -22.66 -11.25
CA ALA A 115 -1.21 -23.18 -11.51
C ALA A 115 -0.14 -22.08 -11.36
N PHE A 116 -0.43 -20.87 -11.86
CA PHE A 116 0.49 -19.74 -11.81
C PHE A 116 0.82 -19.32 -10.38
N LEU A 117 -0.17 -19.34 -9.48
CA LEU A 117 -0.01 -18.89 -8.09
C LEU A 117 0.33 -20.00 -7.10
N MET A 118 0.24 -21.28 -7.49
CA MET A 118 0.36 -22.41 -6.57
C MET A 118 1.67 -22.40 -5.75
N ASP A 119 2.77 -22.06 -6.42
CA ASP A 119 4.12 -22.08 -5.83
C ASP A 119 4.70 -20.67 -5.64
N ARG A 120 3.85 -19.63 -5.65
CA ARG A 120 4.27 -18.23 -5.54
C ARG A 120 3.90 -17.64 -4.19
N GLN A 121 4.80 -16.81 -3.67
CA GLN A 121 4.51 -15.92 -2.56
C GLN A 121 3.66 -14.74 -3.05
N VAL A 122 2.80 -14.22 -2.17
CA VAL A 122 2.03 -13.01 -2.43
C VAL A 122 2.25 -11.99 -1.33
N VAL A 123 2.32 -10.71 -1.70
CA VAL A 123 2.51 -9.60 -0.75
C VAL A 123 1.19 -8.90 -0.49
N ILE A 124 0.88 -8.60 0.77
CA ILE A 124 -0.31 -7.82 1.14
C ILE A 124 -0.07 -6.34 0.79
N ALA A 125 -0.56 -5.83 -0.34
CA ALA A 125 -0.54 -4.40 -0.66
C ALA A 125 -1.33 -3.55 0.34
N ASP A 126 -2.50 -4.05 0.77
CA ASP A 126 -3.37 -3.38 1.74
C ASP A 126 -4.27 -4.40 2.45
N GLY A 127 -4.55 -4.16 3.72
CA GLY A 127 -5.49 -4.98 4.48
C GLY A 127 -4.82 -5.95 5.46
N HIS A 128 -3.64 -5.63 5.99
CA HIS A 128 -2.97 -6.41 7.03
C HIS A 128 -3.87 -6.64 8.24
N HIS A 129 -4.60 -5.61 8.72
CA HIS A 129 -5.57 -5.79 9.81
C HIS A 129 -6.70 -6.76 9.42
N ARG A 130 -7.14 -6.76 8.15
CA ARG A 130 -8.20 -7.67 7.66
C ARG A 130 -7.70 -9.11 7.60
N TYR A 131 -6.47 -9.32 7.13
CA TYR A 131 -5.84 -10.63 7.08
C TYR A 131 -5.65 -11.22 8.49
N GLU A 132 -5.09 -10.44 9.42
CA GLU A 132 -4.90 -10.90 10.79
C GLU A 132 -6.23 -11.11 11.55
N THR A 133 -7.24 -10.27 11.31
CA THR A 133 -8.59 -10.51 11.85
C THR A 133 -9.16 -11.84 11.33
N ALA A 134 -8.96 -12.16 10.05
CA ALA A 134 -9.40 -13.42 9.48
C ALA A 134 -8.65 -14.63 10.05
N LEU A 135 -7.33 -14.51 10.28
CA LEU A 135 -6.54 -15.52 11.00
C LEU A 135 -7.07 -15.75 12.42
N ASN A 136 -7.34 -14.69 13.17
CA ASN A 136 -7.88 -14.81 14.52
C ASN A 136 -9.28 -15.47 14.51
N TYR A 137 -10.16 -15.04 13.61
CA TYR A 137 -11.49 -15.64 13.46
C TYR A 137 -11.43 -17.12 13.08
N ARG A 138 -10.48 -17.52 12.24
CA ARG A 138 -10.22 -18.94 11.91
C ARG A 138 -9.86 -19.73 13.16
N GLU A 139 -8.94 -19.24 13.99
CA GLU A 139 -8.55 -19.93 15.22
C GLU A 139 -9.69 -19.99 16.25
N GLU A 140 -10.48 -18.92 16.39
CA GLU A 140 -11.68 -18.92 17.22
C GLU A 140 -12.70 -19.97 16.75
N SER A 141 -12.91 -20.06 15.43
CA SER A 141 -13.82 -21.02 14.81
C SER A 141 -13.35 -22.47 14.97
N ARG A 142 -12.05 -22.69 15.25
CA ARG A 142 -11.44 -24.02 15.43
C ARG A 142 -11.45 -24.52 16.90
N GLY A 143 -11.82 -23.70 17.89
CA GLY A 143 -11.56 -23.97 19.32
C GLY A 143 -12.25 -25.20 19.99
N SER A 144 -11.50 -25.84 20.89
CA SER A 144 -11.88 -26.64 22.09
C SER A 144 -12.67 -27.97 21.98
N GLY A 145 -12.72 -28.68 20.85
CA GLY A 145 -13.23 -30.06 20.89
C GLY A 145 -13.77 -30.69 19.61
N ALA A 146 -13.78 -30.01 18.47
CA ALA A 146 -14.34 -30.59 17.26
C ALA A 146 -13.25 -31.24 16.38
N ARG A 147 -13.22 -32.57 16.44
CA ARG A 147 -12.66 -33.44 15.41
C ARG A 147 -13.20 -33.04 14.04
N ARG A 148 -12.35 -32.42 13.22
CA ARG A 148 -12.11 -32.74 11.80
C ARG A 148 -10.98 -31.84 11.31
N ARG A 149 -9.80 -32.43 11.11
CA ARG A 149 -8.74 -31.84 10.27
C ARG A 149 -9.06 -31.96 8.78
N ASP A 150 -10.27 -32.43 8.45
CA ASP A 150 -10.71 -32.76 7.11
C ASP A 150 -11.95 -31.93 6.74
N ALA A 151 -11.82 -31.24 5.60
CA ALA A 151 -12.74 -30.33 4.91
C ALA A 151 -12.49 -28.83 5.18
N GLU A 152 -12.19 -28.12 4.09
CA GLU A 152 -11.89 -26.69 3.98
C GLU A 152 -13.00 -25.81 4.59
N ALA A 153 -12.90 -25.46 5.87
CA ALA A 153 -13.92 -24.67 6.52
C ALA A 153 -14.00 -23.27 5.87
N PRO A 154 -15.18 -22.65 5.78
CA PRO A 154 -15.28 -21.31 5.22
C PRO A 154 -14.40 -20.27 5.92
N ALA A 155 -14.15 -20.44 7.23
CA ALA A 155 -13.24 -19.60 8.00
C ALA A 155 -11.74 -19.83 7.67
N ASP A 156 -11.35 -20.89 6.96
CA ASP A 156 -9.96 -21.16 6.54
C ASP A 156 -9.53 -20.29 5.35
N ARG A 157 -10.45 -19.51 4.79
CA ARG A 157 -10.20 -18.66 3.64
C ARG A 157 -10.68 -17.23 3.90
N THR A 158 -10.05 -16.30 3.20
CA THR A 158 -10.48 -14.89 3.16
C THR A 158 -10.69 -14.44 1.72
N LEU A 159 -11.55 -13.45 1.52
CA LEU A 159 -11.66 -12.79 0.23
C LEU A 159 -10.38 -11.98 -0.03
N ALA A 160 -9.73 -12.23 -1.16
CA ALA A 160 -8.56 -11.51 -1.59
C ALA A 160 -8.74 -11.02 -3.04
N TYR A 161 -8.16 -9.88 -3.35
CA TYR A 161 -7.99 -9.37 -4.72
C TYR A 161 -6.51 -9.43 -5.07
N PHE A 162 -6.19 -10.01 -6.22
CA PHE A 162 -4.82 -10.22 -6.70
C PHE A 162 -4.58 -9.37 -7.94
N THR A 163 -3.45 -8.67 -7.99
CA THR A 163 -2.98 -7.98 -9.20
C THR A 163 -1.48 -8.15 -9.38
N ASN A 164 -1.03 -8.01 -10.62
CA ASN A 164 0.39 -8.01 -10.95
C ASN A 164 1.04 -6.74 -10.42
N ALA A 165 2.06 -6.87 -9.58
CA ALA A 165 2.78 -5.73 -9.02
C ALA A 165 3.53 -4.88 -10.06
N TYR A 166 3.87 -5.49 -11.20
CA TYR A 166 4.63 -4.86 -12.28
C TYR A 166 3.75 -4.27 -13.38
N ALA A 167 2.42 -4.43 -13.28
CA ALA A 167 1.51 -3.81 -14.21
C ALA A 167 1.53 -2.27 -14.04
N PRO A 168 1.48 -1.47 -15.11
CA PRO A 168 1.50 0.00 -15.01
C PRO A 168 0.42 0.60 -14.09
N GLY A 169 -0.77 -0.02 -14.01
CA GLY A 169 -1.84 0.41 -13.12
C GLY A 169 -1.69 -0.01 -11.65
N SER A 170 -0.67 -0.79 -11.29
CA SER A 170 -0.33 -1.09 -9.89
C SER A 170 0.47 0.06 -9.27
N LEU A 171 -0.13 1.26 -9.36
CA LEU A 171 0.51 2.51 -9.00
C LEU A 171 0.78 2.58 -7.51
N LEU A 172 2.06 2.66 -7.16
CA LEU A 172 2.54 2.89 -5.81
C LEU A 172 2.94 4.36 -5.68
N LEU A 173 2.23 5.10 -4.84
CA LEU A 173 2.46 6.52 -4.60
C LEU A 173 3.22 6.74 -3.28
N PRO A 174 4.00 7.82 -3.17
CA PRO A 174 4.65 8.17 -1.92
C PRO A 174 3.63 8.61 -0.87
N ILE A 175 4.02 8.49 0.39
CA ILE A 175 3.32 9.11 1.51
C ILE A 175 4.30 10.09 2.14
N HIS A 176 4.00 11.37 2.07
CA HIS A 176 4.77 12.48 2.66
C HIS A 176 4.49 12.60 4.16
N ARG A 177 5.40 13.28 4.87
CA ARG A 177 5.35 13.46 6.33
C ARG A 177 5.24 14.93 6.61
N VAL A 178 4.34 15.29 7.50
CA VAL A 178 4.18 16.64 8.00
C VAL A 178 4.37 16.60 9.49
N ILE A 179 5.24 17.46 10.00
CA ILE A 179 5.49 17.63 11.42
C ILE A 179 4.69 18.86 11.84
N PRO A 180 3.62 18.69 12.63
CA PRO A 180 2.73 19.81 12.95
C PRO A 180 3.36 20.85 13.88
N LYS A 181 4.28 20.44 14.77
CA LYS A 181 4.85 21.28 15.82
C LYS A 181 6.33 20.98 16.03
N GLY A 182 7.06 22.00 16.47
CA GLY A 182 8.48 21.93 16.80
C GLY A 182 9.31 22.88 15.93
N PRO A 183 10.58 23.13 16.28
CA PRO A 183 11.46 23.91 15.43
C PRO A 183 11.84 23.11 14.18
N ALA A 184 11.71 23.72 13.01
CA ALA A 184 12.35 23.20 11.80
C ALA A 184 13.88 23.30 11.96
N PRO A 185 14.67 22.27 11.61
CA PRO A 185 16.11 22.36 11.73
C PRO A 185 16.68 23.43 10.77
N SER A 186 17.62 24.21 11.27
CA SER A 186 18.39 25.15 10.46
C SER A 186 19.29 24.43 9.46
N THR A 187 19.73 25.13 8.42
CA THR A 187 20.71 24.62 7.43
C THR A 187 21.99 24.09 8.11
N ALA A 188 22.44 24.72 9.21
CA ALA A 188 23.59 24.26 9.97
C ALA A 188 23.30 22.95 10.74
N GLU A 189 22.13 22.84 11.37
CA GLU A 189 21.72 21.63 12.07
C GLU A 189 21.51 20.44 11.12
N TRP A 190 20.91 20.67 9.94
CA TRP A 190 20.78 19.64 8.91
C TRP A 190 22.14 19.06 8.53
N ARG A 191 23.13 19.92 8.23
CA ARG A 191 24.48 19.48 7.85
C ARG A 191 25.21 18.77 9.00
N ALA A 192 25.03 19.25 10.23
CA ALA A 192 25.68 18.66 11.39
C ALA A 192 25.10 17.28 11.75
N ARG A 193 23.78 17.11 11.62
CA ARG A 193 23.07 15.88 12.04
C ARG A 193 22.89 14.85 10.92
N LEU A 194 23.07 15.23 9.65
CA LEU A 194 23.04 14.32 8.49
C LEU A 194 24.36 14.35 7.70
N PRO A 195 25.52 14.04 8.31
CA PRO A 195 26.82 14.14 7.64
C PRO A 195 26.97 13.19 6.43
N GLY A 196 26.17 12.13 6.35
CA GLY A 196 26.14 11.19 5.22
C GLY A 196 25.28 11.64 4.04
N TRP A 197 24.65 12.81 4.13
CA TRP A 197 23.74 13.34 3.10
C TRP A 197 24.30 14.62 2.49
N SER A 198 24.29 14.69 1.17
CA SER A 198 24.49 15.94 0.43
C SER A 198 23.18 16.71 0.40
N MET A 199 23.22 17.98 0.80
CA MET A 199 22.05 18.87 0.80
C MET A 199 22.22 19.99 -0.21
N HIS A 200 21.22 20.18 -1.07
CA HIS A 200 21.12 21.26 -2.05
C HIS A 200 19.83 22.05 -1.84
N GLU A 201 19.90 23.37 -1.91
CA GLU A 201 18.75 24.27 -1.74
C GLU A 201 18.21 24.67 -3.12
N VAL A 202 16.88 24.59 -3.26
CA VAL A 202 16.14 24.93 -4.47
C VAL A 202 15.12 26.01 -4.11
N PRO A 203 15.05 27.13 -4.84
CA PRO A 203 14.01 28.12 -4.63
C PRO A 203 12.61 27.50 -4.77
N PHE A 204 11.76 27.73 -3.78
CA PHE A 204 10.36 27.31 -3.80
C PHE A 204 9.45 28.53 -3.53
N PRO A 205 9.30 29.41 -4.54
CA PRO A 205 8.53 30.64 -4.42
C PRO A 205 7.03 30.35 -4.24
N GLU A 206 6.31 31.34 -3.72
CA GLU A 206 4.86 31.28 -3.57
C GLU A 206 4.18 31.01 -4.93
N GLY A 207 3.17 30.14 -4.92
CA GLY A 207 2.43 29.74 -6.12
C GLY A 207 3.13 28.73 -7.03
N ALA A 208 4.40 28.35 -6.77
CA ALA A 208 5.05 27.30 -7.56
C ALA A 208 4.41 25.92 -7.30
N PRO A 209 4.19 25.10 -8.33
CA PRO A 209 3.65 23.75 -8.16
C PRO A 209 4.71 22.82 -7.55
N ILE A 210 4.45 22.32 -6.34
CA ILE A 210 5.40 21.44 -5.63
C ILE A 210 5.68 20.15 -6.40
N ASP A 211 4.69 19.55 -7.06
CA ASP A 211 4.90 18.32 -7.83
C ASP A 211 5.92 18.52 -8.96
N ALA A 212 5.88 19.66 -9.66
CA ALA A 212 6.87 19.97 -10.69
C ALA A 212 8.29 20.13 -10.12
N LEU A 213 8.43 20.71 -8.92
CA LEU A 213 9.71 20.81 -8.23
C LEU A 213 10.21 19.44 -7.77
N LEU A 214 9.34 18.59 -7.24
CA LEU A 214 9.70 17.23 -6.85
C LEU A 214 10.08 16.39 -8.06
N ASP A 215 9.37 16.50 -9.18
CA ASP A 215 9.72 15.80 -10.42
C ASP A 215 11.08 16.26 -10.97
N ALA A 216 11.32 17.58 -11.03
CA ALA A 216 12.58 18.12 -11.52
C ALA A 216 13.78 17.82 -10.61
N HIS A 217 13.57 17.80 -9.29
CA HIS A 217 14.68 17.79 -8.34
C HIS A 217 14.83 16.50 -7.52
N LEU A 218 13.74 15.81 -7.20
CA LEU A 218 13.74 14.61 -6.35
C LEU A 218 13.55 13.32 -7.15
N ALA A 219 12.65 13.30 -8.14
CA ALA A 219 12.30 12.08 -8.90
C ALA A 219 13.45 11.55 -9.75
N ARG A 220 14.42 12.39 -10.12
CA ARG A 220 15.67 11.99 -10.79
C ARG A 220 16.66 11.20 -9.92
N HIS A 221 16.36 11.06 -8.63
CA HIS A 221 17.20 10.33 -7.66
C HIS A 221 16.45 9.09 -7.13
N ARG A 222 15.75 8.36 -8.00
CA ARG A 222 15.03 7.12 -7.62
C ARG A 222 15.97 5.94 -7.39
N GLU A 223 17.16 5.99 -7.99
CA GLU A 223 18.19 4.95 -7.92
C GLU A 223 19.09 5.02 -6.68
N ARG A 224 18.90 6.04 -5.84
CA ARG A 224 19.69 6.26 -4.63
C ARG A 224 18.82 6.87 -3.52
N PRO A 225 19.26 6.85 -2.25
CA PRO A 225 18.50 7.50 -1.20
C PRO A 225 18.38 9.00 -1.41
N ALA A 226 17.14 9.49 -1.48
CA ALA A 226 16.85 10.91 -1.64
C ALA A 226 15.50 11.31 -1.01
N PHE A 227 15.45 12.47 -0.37
CA PHE A 227 14.22 13.07 0.14
C PHE A 227 14.29 14.60 0.01
N ALA A 228 13.15 15.28 0.17
CA ALA A 228 13.12 16.74 0.23
C ALA A 228 12.50 17.23 1.53
N ALA A 229 12.93 18.39 2.02
CA ALA A 229 12.43 19.03 3.23
C ALA A 229 12.00 20.47 2.94
N ASP A 230 10.83 20.86 3.44
CA ASP A 230 10.25 22.20 3.30
C ASP A 230 9.77 22.72 4.65
N ALA A 231 10.35 23.85 5.07
CA ALA A 231 10.03 24.53 6.33
C ALA A 231 9.11 25.74 6.11
N GLY A 232 8.59 25.95 4.90
CA GLY A 232 7.73 27.08 4.55
C GLY A 232 8.50 28.39 4.35
N ASP A 233 9.83 28.33 4.37
CA ASP A 233 10.73 29.50 4.24
C ASP A 233 11.04 29.89 2.78
N GLY A 234 10.25 29.36 1.83
CA GLY A 234 10.47 29.58 0.40
C GLY A 234 11.64 28.79 -0.19
N THR A 235 12.21 27.83 0.55
CA THR A 235 13.33 27.00 0.10
C THR A 235 13.03 25.53 0.27
N LEU A 236 13.13 24.76 -0.81
CA LEU A 236 13.08 23.31 -0.79
C LEU A 236 14.50 22.74 -0.65
N ARG A 237 14.75 21.96 0.40
CA ARG A 237 16.06 21.32 0.64
C ARG A 237 16.02 19.89 0.13
N ILE A 238 16.84 19.58 -0.87
CA ILE A 238 16.96 18.25 -1.45
C ILE A 238 18.16 17.55 -0.83
N PHE A 239 17.92 16.36 -0.27
CA PHE A 239 18.92 15.52 0.35
C PHE A 239 19.16 14.30 -0.55
N THR A 240 20.43 14.00 -0.82
CA THR A 240 20.83 12.80 -1.57
C THR A 240 22.00 12.11 -0.90
N ARG A 241 22.09 10.79 -1.06
CA ARG A 241 23.21 9.98 -0.59
C ARG A 241 23.71 9.11 -1.75
N PRO A 242 25.04 8.96 -1.95
CA PRO A 242 25.58 8.26 -3.12
C PRO A 242 25.24 6.76 -3.16
N HIS A 243 25.18 6.08 -2.01
CA HIS A 243 24.74 4.70 -1.92
C HIS A 243 24.26 4.39 -0.49
N ALA A 244 23.14 3.71 -0.37
CA ALA A 244 22.81 2.90 0.81
C ALA A 244 22.10 1.63 0.32
N GLU A 245 22.38 0.49 0.94
CA GLU A 245 21.57 -0.73 0.74
C GLU A 245 20.17 -0.58 1.34
N GLU A 246 20.04 0.36 2.28
CA GLU A 246 18.80 0.63 3.00
C GLU A 246 17.86 1.55 2.21
N LEU A 247 16.55 1.32 2.36
CA LEU A 247 15.54 2.14 1.72
C LEU A 247 15.52 3.56 2.29
N THR A 248 15.33 4.55 1.40
CA THR A 248 15.11 5.96 1.75
C THR A 248 14.11 6.11 2.88
N ILE A 249 12.99 5.37 2.83
CA ILE A 249 11.93 5.47 3.83
C ILE A 249 12.41 5.10 5.25
N ARG A 250 13.29 4.11 5.37
CA ARG A 250 13.85 3.68 6.66
C ARG A 250 14.94 4.62 7.14
N LEU A 251 15.76 5.14 6.23
CA LEU A 251 16.74 6.17 6.55
C LEU A 251 16.05 7.45 7.02
N VAL A 252 14.98 7.89 6.34
CA VAL A 252 14.18 9.04 6.77
C VAL A 252 13.54 8.78 8.13
N HIS A 253 12.98 7.58 8.36
CA HIS A 253 12.40 7.25 9.68
C HIS A 253 13.44 7.31 10.81
N SER A 254 14.59 6.66 10.62
CA SER A 254 15.61 6.51 11.66
C SER A 254 16.51 7.74 11.81
N GLU A 255 17.12 8.22 10.73
CA GLU A 255 18.10 9.31 10.75
C GLU A 255 17.41 10.69 10.81
N VAL A 256 16.30 10.88 10.09
CA VAL A 256 15.62 12.20 10.04
C VAL A 256 14.61 12.36 11.16
N ILE A 257 13.56 11.55 11.24
CA ILE A 257 12.54 11.76 12.29
C ILE A 257 13.08 11.35 13.67
N GLY A 258 13.77 10.22 13.78
CA GLY A 258 14.42 9.82 15.03
C GLY A 258 15.65 10.67 15.37
N GLY A 259 16.63 10.73 14.46
CA GLY A 259 17.93 11.36 14.72
C GLY A 259 17.91 12.89 14.72
N VAL A 260 17.37 13.52 13.67
CA VAL A 260 17.35 14.98 13.56
C VAL A 260 16.25 15.60 14.42
N LEU A 261 15.03 15.06 14.35
CA LEU A 261 13.86 15.64 15.01
C LEU A 261 13.61 15.10 16.42
N GLY A 262 14.28 14.01 16.83
CA GLY A 262 14.11 13.42 18.16
C GLY A 262 12.73 12.79 18.38
N LEU A 263 12.02 12.40 17.31
CA LEU A 263 10.69 11.80 17.37
C LEU A 263 10.79 10.28 17.33
N ASP A 264 10.52 9.64 18.45
CA ASP A 264 10.49 8.18 18.54
C ASP A 264 9.18 7.57 18.01
N ASP A 265 9.12 6.24 17.93
CA ASP A 265 7.94 5.54 17.43
C ASP A 265 6.66 5.83 18.24
N ALA A 266 6.77 6.19 19.53
CA ALA A 266 5.62 6.55 20.35
C ALA A 266 5.09 7.93 19.95
N ALA A 267 5.96 8.93 19.83
CA ALA A 267 5.59 10.26 19.36
C ALA A 267 4.95 10.22 17.97
N VAL A 268 5.49 9.41 17.05
CA VAL A 268 4.92 9.24 15.70
C VAL A 268 3.51 8.61 15.77
N ARG A 269 3.28 7.65 16.67
CA ARG A 269 1.94 7.07 16.91
C ARG A 269 0.96 8.07 17.53
N ASP A 270 1.46 8.95 18.40
CA ASP A 270 0.67 9.98 19.10
C ASP A 270 0.42 11.23 18.25
N GLY A 271 0.83 11.21 16.97
CA GLY A 271 0.49 12.24 15.99
C GLY A 271 1.53 13.35 15.84
N ALA A 272 2.75 13.18 16.36
CA ALA A 272 3.87 14.10 16.08
C ALA A 272 4.25 14.13 14.59
N VAL A 273 3.86 13.10 13.83
CA VAL A 273 4.01 13.05 12.37
C VAL A 273 2.67 12.70 11.74
N VAL A 274 2.23 13.54 10.79
CA VAL A 274 1.03 13.36 10.00
C VAL A 274 1.40 12.89 8.59
N PHE A 275 0.67 11.92 8.07
CA PHE A 275 0.95 11.30 6.77
C PHE A 275 0.04 11.87 5.69
N LYS A 276 0.61 12.44 4.62
CA LYS A 276 -0.14 13.05 3.50
C LYS A 276 0.18 12.33 2.19
N LYS A 277 -0.84 12.06 1.38
CA LYS A 277 -0.73 11.33 0.10
C LYS A 277 -0.56 12.26 -1.12
N SER A 278 -0.74 13.56 -0.93
CA SER A 278 -0.51 14.61 -1.93
C SER A 278 0.60 15.52 -1.42
N ALA A 279 1.54 15.85 -2.29
CA ALA A 279 2.60 16.79 -1.99
C ALA A 279 2.01 18.20 -1.81
N GLU A 280 0.99 18.59 -2.59
CA GLU A 280 0.34 19.89 -2.45
C GLU A 280 -0.31 20.07 -1.08
N VAL A 281 -0.99 19.02 -0.58
CA VAL A 281 -1.57 19.05 0.77
C VAL A 281 -0.48 19.14 1.85
N ALA A 282 0.68 18.52 1.63
CA ALA A 282 1.81 18.64 2.56
C ALA A 282 2.44 20.04 2.53
N ALA A 283 2.60 20.63 1.34
CA ALA A 283 3.11 22.00 1.17
C ALA A 283 2.18 23.03 1.80
N ARG A 284 0.86 22.88 1.58
CA ARG A 284 -0.17 23.73 2.22
C ARG A 284 -0.10 23.66 3.74
N ALA A 285 0.13 22.46 4.29
CA ALA A 285 0.18 22.30 5.74
C ALA A 285 1.26 23.18 6.39
N VAL A 286 2.41 23.33 5.74
CA VAL A 286 3.53 24.15 6.26
C VAL A 286 3.33 25.64 5.99
N ARG A 287 2.76 25.99 4.83
CA ARG A 287 2.62 27.38 4.39
C ARG A 287 1.39 28.10 4.93
N GLU A 288 0.30 27.37 5.12
CA GLU A 288 -1.01 27.93 5.47
C GLU A 288 -1.56 27.39 6.80
N GLU A 289 -1.28 26.13 7.13
CA GLU A 289 -1.90 25.46 8.30
C GLU A 289 -0.99 25.46 9.55
N GLY A 290 0.19 26.10 9.48
CA GLY A 290 1.10 26.30 10.60
C GLY A 290 1.93 25.08 11.02
N ALA A 291 2.03 24.06 10.16
CA ALA A 291 2.97 22.96 10.39
C ALA A 291 4.43 23.45 10.26
N SER A 292 5.34 22.84 11.01
CA SER A 292 6.73 23.29 11.04
C SER A 292 7.59 22.75 9.90
N LEU A 293 7.28 21.55 9.39
CA LEU A 293 8.11 20.88 8.40
C LEU A 293 7.31 19.86 7.58
N ALA A 294 7.56 19.83 6.27
CA ALA A 294 7.13 18.74 5.38
C ALA A 294 8.36 17.99 4.84
N LEU A 295 8.28 16.66 4.83
CA LEU A 295 9.24 15.76 4.21
C LEU A 295 8.58 15.05 3.02
N TYR A 296 9.14 15.24 1.84
CA TYR A 296 8.70 14.61 0.59
C TYR A 296 9.60 13.45 0.22
N LEU A 297 9.01 12.42 -0.39
CA LEU A 297 9.68 11.18 -0.72
C LEU A 297 9.36 10.78 -2.16
N ASN A 298 10.29 10.04 -2.76
CA ASN A 298 9.98 9.20 -3.90
C ASN A 298 9.12 7.99 -3.46
N ALA A 299 8.27 7.51 -4.37
CA ALA A 299 7.58 6.25 -4.17
C ALA A 299 8.56 5.09 -4.08
N LEU A 300 8.20 4.07 -3.29
CA LEU A 300 8.86 2.77 -3.38
C LEU A 300 8.54 2.12 -4.72
N THR A 301 9.43 1.25 -5.18
CA THR A 301 9.19 0.39 -6.35
C THR A 301 8.58 -0.95 -5.91
N PRO A 302 7.96 -1.71 -6.83
CA PRO A 302 7.58 -3.10 -6.56
C PRO A 302 8.77 -3.94 -6.07
N ASP A 303 9.94 -3.79 -6.69
CA ASP A 303 11.15 -4.52 -6.28
C ASP A 303 11.57 -4.20 -4.84
N ASP A 304 11.43 -2.95 -4.38
CA ASP A 304 11.67 -2.59 -2.97
C ASP A 304 10.72 -3.33 -2.02
N VAL A 305 9.44 -3.41 -2.38
CA VAL A 305 8.42 -4.08 -1.58
C VAL A 305 8.69 -5.58 -1.50
N PHE A 306 8.96 -6.25 -2.64
CA PHE A 306 9.29 -7.67 -2.67
C PHE A 306 10.61 -7.97 -1.96
N ARG A 307 11.62 -7.11 -2.09
CA ARG A 307 12.89 -7.27 -1.38
C ARG A 307 12.71 -7.25 0.14
N VAL A 308 12.03 -6.24 0.67
CA VAL A 308 11.81 -6.10 2.12
C VAL A 308 10.97 -7.24 2.68
N THR A 309 9.86 -7.55 2.01
CA THR A 309 8.95 -8.61 2.45
C THR A 309 9.56 -10.00 2.28
N GLY A 310 10.32 -10.22 1.22
CA GLY A 310 11.06 -11.45 0.95
C GLY A 310 12.12 -11.73 2.02
N ALA A 311 12.75 -10.69 2.57
CA ALA A 311 13.67 -10.78 3.71
C ALA A 311 12.96 -10.98 5.07
N GLY A 312 11.63 -10.94 5.11
CA GLY A 312 10.85 -11.03 6.35
C GLY A 312 10.87 -9.76 7.19
N GLU A 313 11.29 -8.65 6.60
CA GLU A 313 11.40 -7.37 7.28
C GLU A 313 10.14 -6.52 7.10
N VAL A 314 9.99 -5.49 7.94
CA VAL A 314 8.84 -4.57 7.91
C VAL A 314 9.24 -3.17 7.46
N LEU A 315 8.31 -2.48 6.83
CA LEU A 315 8.44 -1.05 6.54
C LEU A 315 7.96 -0.23 7.73
N PRO A 316 8.45 1.02 7.89
CA PRO A 316 7.83 1.99 8.77
C PRO A 316 6.33 2.15 8.46
N GLN A 317 5.56 2.60 9.45
CA GLN A 317 4.12 2.80 9.23
C GLN A 317 3.85 3.76 8.07
N LYS A 318 2.79 3.50 7.31
CA LYS A 318 2.38 4.35 6.18
C LYS A 318 3.50 4.55 5.15
N SER A 319 4.22 3.49 4.80
CA SER A 319 5.26 3.52 3.76
C SER A 319 4.75 3.28 2.33
N THR A 320 3.61 2.61 2.16
CA THR A 320 3.08 2.24 0.83
C THR A 320 1.67 2.76 0.62
N PHE A 321 1.43 3.45 -0.50
CA PHE A 321 0.09 3.82 -0.94
C PHE A 321 -0.20 3.29 -2.34
N PHE A 322 -0.79 2.09 -2.41
CA PHE A 322 -1.35 1.59 -3.66
C PHE A 322 -2.63 2.35 -4.02
N PHE A 323 -2.62 2.98 -5.19
CA PHE A 323 -3.71 3.78 -5.73
C PHE A 323 -4.27 3.16 -7.02
N PRO A 324 -5.59 3.19 -7.24
CA PRO A 324 -6.62 3.52 -6.27
C PRO A 324 -6.71 2.45 -5.17
N LYS A 325 -7.49 2.71 -4.11
CA LYS A 325 -7.87 1.65 -3.16
C LYS A 325 -8.96 0.76 -3.77
N LEU A 326 -9.11 -0.44 -3.22
CA LEU A 326 -10.19 -1.32 -3.61
C LEU A 326 -11.50 -0.90 -2.91
N PRO A 327 -12.62 -0.83 -3.63
CA PRO A 327 -13.91 -0.59 -3.01
C PRO A 327 -14.27 -1.75 -2.08
N SER A 328 -14.82 -1.42 -0.91
CA SER A 328 -15.55 -2.41 -0.11
C SER A 328 -16.94 -2.58 -0.69
N GLY A 329 -17.63 -3.69 -0.41
CA GLY A 329 -19.00 -3.86 -0.94
C GLY A 329 -19.11 -4.51 -2.31
N LEU A 330 -18.04 -4.49 -3.13
CA LEU A 330 -18.14 -4.91 -4.53
C LEU A 330 -18.28 -6.43 -4.71
N VAL A 331 -17.54 -7.21 -3.92
CA VAL A 331 -17.62 -8.66 -3.88
C VAL A 331 -17.67 -9.08 -2.42
N PHE A 332 -18.59 -9.98 -2.09
CA PHE A 332 -18.68 -10.60 -0.78
C PHE A 332 -18.32 -12.08 -0.87
N ARG A 333 -17.67 -12.56 0.19
CA ARG A 333 -17.53 -14.00 0.43
C ARG A 333 -18.24 -14.34 1.72
N VAL A 334 -19.42 -14.92 1.61
CA VAL A 334 -20.20 -15.44 2.74
C VAL A 334 -19.57 -16.75 3.25
N HIS A 335 -19.61 -16.97 4.55
CA HIS A 335 -19.14 -18.22 5.18
C HIS A 335 -20.26 -19.27 5.26
N ASP A 336 -21.50 -18.85 5.09
CA ASP A 336 -22.66 -19.73 4.98
C ASP A 336 -23.02 -19.92 3.50
N GLU A 337 -22.59 -21.04 2.91
CA GLU A 337 -22.92 -21.39 1.51
C GLU A 337 -24.39 -21.82 1.34
N SER A 338 -25.18 -21.93 2.42
CA SER A 338 -26.62 -22.22 2.36
C SER A 338 -27.48 -20.98 2.11
N ARG A 339 -26.88 -19.78 2.14
CA ARG A 339 -27.57 -18.52 1.83
C ARG A 339 -27.20 -18.06 0.41
N PRO A 340 -28.21 -17.88 -0.47
CA PRO A 340 -28.02 -17.62 -1.89
C PRO A 340 -27.32 -16.30 -2.20
#